data_AF-A0A929PHR2-F1
#
_entry.id   AF-A0A929PHR2-F1
#
_cell.length_a   1.000
_cell.length_b   1.000
_cell.length_c   1.000
_cell.angle_alpha   90.00
_cell.angle_beta   90.00
_cell.angle_gamma   90.00
#
_symmetry.space_group_name_H-M   'P 1'
#
loop_
_entity.id
_entity.type
_entity.pdbx_description
1 polymer ?
#
loop_
_entity_poly.entity_id
_entity_poly.type
_entity_poly.pdbx_seq_one_letter_code
_entity_poly.pdbx_strand_id
1 'polypeptide(L)'
;MDTIDKVIGLRPDMARLYPTLVIRGTKLAQWYKKGRYTPMGFKDTINLCKEACIRLENAGIPVIRIGLMSSPSLLEKGEIIDGPWHPSLGFLVRSAIHLEKIRPYLPVMGETKNILLYAPQKEIPLLMGHKKSGMRHIETITGAIIKDIIPDDSIPYGEVAVKVL
;
A
#
# COMPACT_ATOMS: atom_id res chain seq x y z
N MET A 1 -5.96 12.66 10.86
CA MET A 1 -4.59 12.75 10.33
C MET A 1 -3.69 13.66 11.16
N ASP A 2 -4.26 14.29 12.18
CA ASP A 2 -3.64 15.26 13.08
C ASP A 2 -2.30 14.80 13.68
N THR A 3 -2.15 13.51 13.99
CA THR A 3 -0.87 12.96 14.47
C THR A 3 0.22 13.07 13.43
N ILE A 4 -0.07 12.76 12.15
CA ILE A 4 0.90 12.87 11.06
C ILE A 4 1.25 14.33 10.81
N ASP A 5 0.25 15.22 10.83
CA ASP A 5 0.48 16.66 10.63
C ASP A 5 1.38 17.24 11.76
N LYS A 6 1.18 16.79 13.01
CA LYS A 6 2.08 17.12 14.13
C LYS A 6 3.49 16.56 13.93
N VAL A 7 3.63 15.32 13.45
CA VAL A 7 4.94 14.71 13.15
C VAL A 7 5.68 15.48 12.05
N ILE A 8 4.97 15.92 11.00
CA ILE A 8 5.54 16.77 9.95
C ILE A 8 6.08 18.08 10.55
N GLY A 9 5.35 18.67 11.50
CA GLY A 9 5.80 19.86 12.23
C GLY A 9 7.10 19.67 13.01
N LEU A 10 7.46 18.44 13.40
CA LEU A 10 8.73 18.11 14.06
C LEU A 10 9.91 17.99 13.09
N ARG A 11 9.66 17.92 11.77
CA ARG A 11 10.68 17.81 10.70
C ARG A 11 11.73 16.69 10.94
N PRO A 12 11.33 15.44 11.19
CA PRO A 12 12.28 14.35 11.31
C PRO A 12 12.97 14.05 9.97
N ASP A 13 14.19 13.52 10.01
CA ASP A 13 14.93 13.11 8.81
C ASP A 13 14.29 11.91 8.07
N MET A 14 13.51 11.10 8.79
CA MET A 14 12.84 9.92 8.25
C MET A 14 11.70 9.46 9.17
N ALA A 15 10.78 8.64 8.63
CA ALA A 15 9.71 8.01 9.39
C ALA A 15 9.62 6.49 9.15
N ARG A 16 9.12 5.77 10.16
CA ARG A 16 8.76 4.35 10.09
C ARG A 16 7.32 4.18 10.54
N LEU A 17 6.51 3.50 9.73
CA LEU A 17 5.10 3.25 10.03
C LEU A 17 4.91 1.79 10.48
N TYR A 18 4.55 1.58 11.73
CA TYR A 18 4.24 0.27 12.30
C TYR A 18 2.80 0.23 12.79
N PRO A 19 1.85 -0.27 11.98
CA PRO A 19 0.50 -0.52 12.46
C PRO A 19 0.52 -1.43 13.68
N THR A 20 -0.29 -1.07 14.68
CA THR A 20 -0.28 -1.73 15.97
C THR A 20 -0.78 -3.16 15.87
N LEU A 21 0.03 -4.11 16.32
CA LEU A 21 -0.33 -5.53 16.45
C LEU A 21 -0.57 -5.91 17.91
N VAL A 22 -1.44 -6.88 18.12
CA VAL A 22 -1.64 -7.52 19.43
C VAL A 22 -0.68 -8.69 19.54
N ILE A 23 0.36 -8.53 20.35
CA ILE A 23 1.41 -9.54 20.53
C ILE A 23 1.21 -10.25 21.87
N ARG A 24 1.43 -11.56 21.91
CA ARG A 24 1.35 -12.41 23.10
C ARG A 24 2.21 -11.85 24.23
N GLY A 25 1.72 -12.00 25.47
CA GLY A 25 2.39 -11.50 26.66
C GLY A 25 2.31 -9.98 26.88
N THR A 26 1.85 -9.18 25.90
CA THR A 26 1.77 -7.72 26.07
C THR A 26 0.53 -7.27 26.86
N LYS A 27 0.57 -6.04 27.38
CA LYS A 27 -0.61 -5.41 27.99
C LYS A 27 -1.76 -5.28 27.01
N LEU A 28 -1.44 -5.00 25.74
CA LEU A 28 -2.42 -4.87 24.67
C LEU A 28 -3.17 -6.19 24.43
N ALA A 29 -2.49 -7.33 24.53
CA ALA A 29 -3.14 -8.65 24.47
C ALA A 29 -4.12 -8.89 25.63
N GLN A 30 -3.79 -8.42 26.84
CA GLN A 30 -4.72 -8.50 27.97
C GLN A 30 -5.97 -7.65 27.73
N TRP A 31 -5.81 -6.47 27.13
CA TRP A 31 -6.93 -5.59 26.78
C TRP A 31 -7.78 -6.16 25.65
N TYR A 32 -7.16 -6.68 24.60
CA TYR A 32 -7.85 -7.37 23.52
C TYR A 32 -8.71 -8.52 24.04
N LYS A 33 -8.14 -9.42 24.86
CA LYS A 33 -8.89 -10.53 25.49
C LYS A 33 -10.07 -10.08 26.37
N LYS A 34 -10.01 -8.87 26.92
CA LYS A 34 -11.08 -8.27 27.74
C LYS A 34 -12.05 -7.41 26.92
N GLY A 35 -11.93 -7.38 25.59
CA GLY A 35 -12.74 -6.53 24.72
C GLY A 35 -12.47 -5.02 24.87
N ARG A 36 -11.36 -4.63 25.50
CA ARG A 36 -10.99 -3.22 25.75
C ARG A 36 -10.18 -2.59 24.62
N TYR A 37 -9.70 -3.41 23.68
CA TYR A 37 -8.98 -2.96 22.50
C TYR A 37 -9.43 -3.80 21.32
N THR A 38 -9.74 -3.14 20.20
CA THR A 38 -10.03 -3.78 18.92
C THR A 38 -9.01 -3.27 17.91
N PRO A 39 -8.20 -4.15 17.30
CA PRO A 39 -7.25 -3.72 16.28
C PRO A 39 -7.96 -3.13 15.06
N MET A 40 -7.26 -2.26 14.34
CA MET A 40 -7.76 -1.72 13.09
C MET A 40 -7.87 -2.81 12.02
N GLY A 41 -8.93 -2.72 11.20
CA GLY A 41 -9.10 -3.60 10.05
C GLY A 41 -7.95 -3.48 9.05
N PHE A 42 -7.69 -4.57 8.31
CA PHE A 42 -6.55 -4.62 7.39
C PHE A 42 -6.65 -3.58 6.26
N LYS A 43 -7.84 -3.43 5.65
CA LYS A 43 -8.09 -2.45 4.58
C LYS A 43 -7.92 -1.01 5.09
N ASP A 44 -8.47 -0.71 6.26
CA ASP A 44 -8.37 0.61 6.88
C ASP A 44 -6.93 0.95 7.24
N THR A 45 -6.16 -0.05 7.70
CA THR A 45 -4.73 0.09 7.95
C THR A 45 -3.97 0.46 6.68
N ILE A 46 -4.23 -0.22 5.56
CA ILE A 46 -3.60 0.11 4.27
C ILE A 46 -3.92 1.55 3.88
N ASN A 47 -5.18 1.97 3.98
CA ASN A 47 -5.60 3.33 3.65
C ASN A 47 -4.94 4.38 4.56
N LEU A 48 -4.88 4.12 5.87
CA LEU A 48 -4.23 5.02 6.83
C LEU A 48 -2.74 5.16 6.54
N CYS A 49 -2.04 4.03 6.32
CA CYS A 49 -0.62 4.05 5.98
C CYS A 49 -0.34 4.72 4.63
N LYS A 50 -1.23 4.53 3.64
CA LYS A 50 -1.14 5.18 2.33
C LYS A 50 -1.14 6.70 2.48
N GLU A 51 -2.17 7.24 3.13
CA GLU A 51 -2.32 8.68 3.32
C GLU A 51 -1.20 9.25 4.21
N ALA A 52 -0.80 8.55 5.29
CA ALA A 52 0.34 8.96 6.11
C ALA A 52 1.63 9.04 5.30
N CYS A 53 1.88 8.05 4.44
CA CYS A 53 3.06 7.97 3.60
C CYS A 53 3.11 9.12 2.60
N ILE A 54 2.02 9.37 1.89
CA ILE A 54 1.91 10.48 0.92
C ILE A 54 2.20 11.82 1.61
N ARG A 55 1.60 12.09 2.77
CA ARG A 55 1.80 13.36 3.49
C ARG A 55 3.24 13.55 3.95
N LEU A 56 3.84 12.53 4.54
CA LEU A 56 5.23 12.58 5.02
C LEU A 56 6.20 12.81 3.85
N GLU A 57 6.06 12.05 2.77
CA GLU A 57 6.97 12.15 1.63
C GLU A 57 6.80 13.47 0.85
N ASN A 58 5.58 13.98 0.72
CA ASN A 58 5.34 15.31 0.14
C ASN A 58 5.94 16.43 1.00
N ALA A 59 6.08 16.22 2.31
CA ALA A 59 6.77 17.14 3.21
C ALA A 59 8.31 16.95 3.22
N GLY A 60 8.85 16.08 2.36
CA GLY A 60 10.28 15.79 2.29
C GLY A 60 10.78 14.80 3.34
N ILE A 61 9.88 14.11 4.06
CA ILE A 61 10.21 13.13 5.11
C ILE A 61 10.09 11.72 4.52
N PRO A 62 11.18 11.02 4.23
CA PRO A 62 11.14 9.69 3.64
C PRO A 62 10.54 8.66 4.60
N VAL A 63 9.55 7.88 4.13
CA VAL A 63 9.03 6.72 4.86
C VAL A 63 9.84 5.48 4.50
N ILE A 64 10.83 5.18 5.33
CA ILE A 64 11.81 4.14 5.06
C ILE A 64 11.33 2.72 5.38
N ARG A 65 10.24 2.59 6.14
CA ARG A 65 9.66 1.28 6.49
C ARG A 65 8.16 1.39 6.75
N ILE A 66 7.41 0.41 6.25
CA ILE A 66 6.00 0.21 6.56
C ILE A 66 5.80 -1.27 6.93
N GLY A 67 5.28 -1.51 8.12
CA GLY A 67 5.07 -2.85 8.67
C GLY A 67 6.29 -3.40 9.43
N LEU A 68 6.00 -4.30 10.37
CA LEU A 68 6.97 -4.88 11.29
C LEU A 68 8.00 -5.78 10.58
N MET A 69 9.17 -5.92 11.19
CA MET A 69 10.17 -6.88 10.73
C MET A 69 9.76 -8.29 11.16
N SER A 70 9.84 -9.23 10.23
CA SER A 70 9.41 -10.61 10.43
C SER A 70 10.53 -11.44 11.09
N SER A 71 10.82 -11.19 12.37
CA SER A 71 11.73 -12.06 13.12
C SER A 71 11.12 -13.45 13.32
N PRO A 72 11.90 -14.55 13.31
CA PRO A 72 11.38 -15.91 13.49
C PRO A 72 10.50 -16.06 14.72
N SER A 73 10.90 -15.48 15.86
CA SER A 73 10.11 -15.47 17.10
C SER A 73 8.74 -14.83 16.91
N LEU A 74 8.65 -13.64 16.30
CA LEU A 74 7.37 -12.98 16.01
C LEU A 74 6.44 -13.79 15.10
N LEU A 75 7.01 -14.64 14.23
CA LEU A 75 6.24 -15.49 13.31
C LEU A 75 5.80 -16.81 13.92
N GLU A 76 6.22 -17.12 15.15
CA GLU A 76 5.77 -18.33 15.83
C GLU A 76 4.25 -18.33 15.97
N LYS A 77 3.66 -19.52 15.85
CA LYS A 77 2.20 -19.67 15.90
C LYS A 77 1.65 -19.11 17.21
N GLY A 78 0.76 -18.13 17.08
CA GLY A 78 0.09 -17.48 18.21
C GLY A 78 0.92 -16.42 18.93
N GLU A 79 2.07 -15.99 18.39
CA GLU A 79 2.78 -14.79 18.90
C GLU A 79 2.04 -13.51 18.51
N ILE A 80 1.65 -13.39 17.24
CA ILE A 80 0.68 -12.37 16.82
C ILE A 80 -0.71 -12.92 17.11
N ILE A 81 -1.38 -12.33 18.10
CA ILE A 81 -2.74 -12.69 18.51
C ILE A 81 -3.77 -12.09 17.53
N ASP A 82 -3.60 -10.82 17.16
CA ASP A 82 -4.49 -10.12 16.23
C ASP A 82 -3.84 -8.82 15.70
N GLY A 83 -4.47 -8.17 14.74
CA GLY A 83 -4.05 -6.94 14.10
C GLY A 83 -3.65 -7.11 12.63
N PRO A 84 -3.40 -5.99 11.93
CA PRO A 84 -3.22 -5.96 10.47
C PRO A 84 -1.82 -6.43 10.04
N TRP A 85 -1.46 -7.67 10.36
CA TRP A 85 -0.16 -8.24 9.97
C TRP A 85 -0.19 -8.79 8.55
N HIS A 86 0.84 -8.43 7.77
CA HIS A 86 1.15 -9.05 6.49
C HIS A 86 2.65 -8.92 6.20
N PRO A 87 3.33 -9.96 5.70
CA PRO A 87 4.78 -9.91 5.44
C PRO A 87 5.16 -8.81 4.44
N SER A 88 4.29 -8.58 3.45
CA SER A 88 4.48 -7.57 2.40
C SER A 88 3.64 -6.29 2.62
N LEU A 89 3.29 -5.94 3.87
CA LEU A 89 2.42 -4.78 4.13
C LEU A 89 2.92 -3.50 3.46
N GLY A 90 4.22 -3.22 3.54
CA GLY A 90 4.78 -2.04 2.88
C GLY A 90 4.61 -2.06 1.36
N PHE A 91 4.77 -3.22 0.72
CA PHE A 91 4.51 -3.35 -0.72
C PHE A 91 3.03 -3.12 -1.05
N LEU A 92 2.10 -3.64 -0.23
CA LEU A 92 0.66 -3.42 -0.44
C LEU A 92 0.30 -1.92 -0.36
N VAL A 93 0.86 -1.21 0.62
CA VAL A 93 0.67 0.24 0.74
C VAL A 93 1.28 0.98 -0.45
N ARG A 94 2.51 0.64 -0.85
CA ARG A 94 3.18 1.27 -2.01
C ARG A 94 2.43 1.02 -3.33
N SER A 95 1.94 -0.20 -3.54
CA SER A 95 1.10 -0.55 -4.69
C SER A 95 -0.21 0.24 -4.68
N ALA A 96 -0.87 0.40 -3.52
CA ALA A 96 -2.07 1.23 -3.40
C ALA A 96 -1.80 2.71 -3.70
N ILE A 97 -0.67 3.28 -3.24
CA ILE A 97 -0.24 4.64 -3.60
C ILE A 97 -0.06 4.75 -5.13
N HIS A 98 0.66 3.79 -5.72
CA HIS A 98 0.95 3.80 -7.16
C HIS A 98 -0.33 3.69 -8.00
N LEU A 99 -1.27 2.82 -7.63
CA LEU A 99 -2.56 2.69 -8.31
C LEU A 99 -3.38 4.00 -8.28
N GLU A 100 -3.30 4.76 -7.19
CA GLU A 100 -3.95 6.07 -7.09
C GLU A 100 -3.26 7.12 -7.96
N LYS A 101 -1.92 7.10 -8.02
CA LYS A 101 -1.13 7.98 -8.88
C LYS A 101 -1.39 7.77 -10.36
N ILE A 102 -1.53 6.51 -10.79
CA ILE A 102 -1.71 6.21 -12.22
C ILE A 102 -3.16 6.36 -12.68
N ARG A 103 -4.12 6.46 -11.75
CA ARG A 103 -5.55 6.53 -12.05
C ARG A 103 -5.93 7.58 -13.09
N PRO A 104 -5.35 8.80 -13.09
CA PRO A 104 -5.69 9.82 -14.09
C PRO A 104 -5.31 9.47 -15.53
N TYR A 105 -4.38 8.52 -15.74
CA TYR A 105 -3.94 8.09 -17.08
C TYR A 105 -4.77 6.92 -17.62
N LEU A 106 -5.60 6.31 -16.79
CA LEU A 106 -6.42 5.16 -17.17
C LEU A 106 -7.72 5.63 -17.86
N PRO A 107 -8.24 4.83 -18.82
CA PRO A 107 -9.50 5.15 -19.48
C PRO A 107 -10.67 5.15 -18.50
N VAL A 108 -11.72 5.91 -18.81
CA VAL A 108 -12.94 5.89 -18.01
C VAL A 108 -13.72 4.58 -18.22
N MET A 109 -14.58 4.25 -17.26
CA MET A 109 -15.39 3.02 -17.30
C MET A 109 -16.11 2.86 -18.64
N GLY A 110 -15.82 1.77 -19.36
CA GLY A 110 -16.49 1.38 -20.60
C GLY A 110 -16.01 2.11 -21.86
N GLU A 111 -15.00 2.97 -21.77
CA GLU A 111 -14.43 3.68 -22.93
C GLU A 111 -13.75 2.74 -23.93
N THR A 112 -13.14 1.66 -23.43
CA THR A 112 -12.49 0.64 -24.25
C THR A 112 -12.67 -0.75 -23.62
N LYS A 113 -12.56 -1.79 -24.45
CA LYS A 113 -12.62 -3.19 -24.03
C LYS A 113 -11.24 -3.78 -23.74
N ASN A 114 -10.18 -3.27 -24.37
CA ASN A 114 -8.84 -3.86 -24.29
C ASN A 114 -7.79 -2.76 -24.24
N ILE A 115 -6.78 -2.94 -23.38
CA ILE A 115 -5.67 -1.99 -23.23
C ILE A 115 -4.32 -2.71 -23.13
N LEU A 116 -3.28 -2.04 -23.63
CA LEU A 116 -1.88 -2.29 -23.26
C LEU A 116 -1.41 -1.16 -22.35
N LEU A 117 -0.71 -1.53 -21.28
CA LEU A 117 -0.11 -0.57 -20.36
C LEU A 117 1.39 -0.52 -20.61
N TYR A 118 1.96 0.68 -20.58
CA TYR A 118 3.40 0.90 -20.60
C TYR A 118 3.78 1.56 -19.28
N ALA A 119 4.82 1.06 -18.63
CA ALA A 119 5.29 1.57 -17.35
C ALA A 119 6.79 1.32 -17.16
N PRO A 120 7.48 2.10 -16.30
CA PRO A 120 8.87 1.85 -15.97
C PRO A 120 9.06 0.44 -15.41
N GLN A 121 10.14 -0.25 -15.81
CA GLN A 121 10.37 -1.66 -15.45
C GLN A 121 10.32 -1.89 -13.93
N LYS A 122 10.82 -0.93 -13.15
CA LYS A 122 10.87 -1.00 -11.68
C LYS A 122 9.50 -0.82 -11.01
N GLU A 123 8.51 -0.23 -11.69
CA GLU A 123 7.17 0.02 -11.14
C GLU A 123 6.13 -1.01 -11.59
N ILE A 124 6.42 -1.82 -12.61
CA ILE A 124 5.54 -2.92 -13.05
C ILE A 124 5.06 -3.80 -11.87
N PRO A 125 5.90 -4.19 -10.88
CA PRO A 125 5.40 -4.93 -9.72
C PRO A 125 4.35 -4.16 -8.90
N LEU A 126 4.50 -2.84 -8.72
CA LEU A 126 3.54 -2.00 -8.00
C LEU A 126 2.21 -1.91 -8.75
N LEU A 127 2.26 -1.82 -10.08
CA LEU A 127 1.09 -1.82 -10.96
C LEU A 127 0.37 -3.17 -10.95
N MET A 128 1.11 -4.28 -11.10
CA MET A 128 0.54 -5.62 -11.04
C MET A 128 -0.12 -5.88 -9.68
N GLY A 129 0.51 -5.41 -8.60
CA GLY A 129 0.08 -5.61 -7.24
C GLY A 129 0.22 -7.05 -6.76
N HIS A 130 -0.02 -7.25 -5.46
CA HIS A 130 0.18 -8.56 -4.82
C HIS A 130 -0.82 -9.58 -5.38
N LYS A 131 -0.33 -10.72 -5.86
CA LYS A 131 -1.15 -11.75 -6.54
C LYS A 131 -2.03 -11.16 -7.66
N LYS A 132 -1.49 -10.21 -8.44
CA LYS A 132 -2.19 -9.53 -9.54
C LYS A 132 -3.41 -8.69 -9.12
N SER A 133 -3.44 -8.21 -7.87
CA SER A 133 -4.57 -7.42 -7.36
C SER A 133 -4.72 -6.07 -8.04
N GLY A 134 -3.62 -5.45 -8.44
CA GLY A 134 -3.63 -4.14 -9.11
C GLY A 134 -4.23 -4.23 -10.51
N MET A 135 -3.86 -5.26 -11.28
CA MET A 135 -4.49 -5.52 -12.58
C MET A 135 -6.00 -5.71 -12.45
N ARG A 136 -6.45 -6.59 -11.55
CA ARG A 136 -7.89 -6.79 -11.32
C ARG A 136 -8.60 -5.50 -10.91
N HIS A 137 -7.95 -4.65 -10.12
CA HIS A 137 -8.50 -3.36 -9.72
C HIS A 137 -8.66 -2.42 -10.92
N ILE A 138 -7.64 -2.31 -11.77
CA ILE A 138 -7.66 -1.51 -13.00
C ILE A 138 -8.77 -2.01 -13.94
N GLU A 139 -8.86 -3.31 -14.18
CA GLU A 139 -9.92 -3.91 -15.02
C GLU A 139 -11.32 -3.63 -14.43
N THR A 140 -11.45 -3.68 -13.10
CA THR A 140 -12.72 -3.38 -12.42
C THR A 140 -13.15 -1.91 -12.58
N ILE A 141 -12.21 -0.95 -12.51
CA ILE A 141 -12.57 0.48 -12.58
C ILE A 141 -12.70 1.01 -14.02
N THR A 142 -12.01 0.37 -14.97
CA THR A 142 -12.03 0.76 -16.39
C THR A 142 -13.03 -0.04 -17.22
N GLY A 143 -13.38 -1.26 -16.79
CA GLY A 143 -14.14 -2.22 -17.59
C GLY A 143 -13.34 -2.82 -18.75
N ALA A 144 -12.07 -2.44 -18.92
CA ALA A 144 -11.19 -2.93 -19.96
C ALA A 144 -10.37 -4.14 -19.47
N ILE A 145 -10.04 -5.05 -20.38
CA ILE A 145 -9.13 -6.17 -20.13
C ILE A 145 -7.70 -5.72 -20.43
N ILE A 146 -6.78 -5.94 -19.49
CA ILE A 146 -5.36 -5.65 -19.70
C ILE A 146 -4.75 -6.82 -20.49
N LYS A 147 -4.28 -6.57 -21.71
CA LYS A 147 -3.66 -7.60 -22.55
C LYS A 147 -2.21 -7.85 -22.18
N ASP A 148 -1.48 -6.80 -21.88
CA ASP A 148 -0.09 -6.88 -21.44
C ASP A 148 0.35 -5.60 -20.73
N ILE A 149 1.46 -5.70 -19.99
CA ILE A 149 2.17 -4.57 -19.40
C ILE A 149 3.59 -4.58 -19.95
N ILE A 150 3.91 -3.60 -20.79
CA ILE A 150 5.16 -3.51 -21.52
C ILE A 150 6.12 -2.57 -20.75
N PRO A 151 7.37 -2.99 -20.47
CA PRO A 151 8.34 -2.10 -19.86
C PRO A 151 8.73 -0.97 -20.82
N ASP A 152 8.66 0.26 -20.31
CA ASP A 152 9.11 1.46 -21.01
C ASP A 152 9.68 2.45 -19.99
N ASP A 153 11.01 2.49 -19.90
CA ASP A 153 11.73 3.37 -18.98
C ASP A 153 11.82 4.83 -19.46
N SER A 154 11.22 5.17 -20.62
CA SER A 154 11.04 6.56 -21.04
C SER A 154 9.87 7.25 -20.32
N ILE A 155 8.98 6.48 -19.71
CA ILE A 155 7.83 6.97 -18.93
C ILE A 155 8.32 7.46 -17.55
N PRO A 156 7.86 8.63 -17.06
CA PRO A 156 8.20 9.08 -15.72
C PRO A 156 7.68 8.15 -14.62
N TYR A 157 8.43 8.04 -13.51
CA TYR A 157 7.98 7.26 -12.34
C TYR A 157 6.67 7.82 -11.76
N GLY A 158 5.71 6.93 -11.51
CA GLY A 158 4.37 7.27 -11.05
C GLY A 158 3.36 7.54 -12.17
N GLU A 159 3.76 7.39 -13.43
CA GLU A 159 2.91 7.53 -14.60
C GLU A 159 2.79 6.22 -15.39
N VAL A 160 1.80 6.14 -16.27
CA VAL A 160 1.62 5.04 -17.22
C VAL A 160 1.13 5.59 -18.54
N ALA A 161 1.50 4.95 -19.65
CA ALA A 161 0.87 5.19 -20.94
C ALA A 161 -0.09 4.06 -21.27
N VAL A 162 -1.22 4.41 -21.90
CA VAL A 162 -2.26 3.46 -22.29
C VAL A 162 -2.39 3.45 -23.80
N LYS A 163 -2.35 2.25 -24.39
CA LYS A 163 -2.70 2.04 -25.79
C LYS A 163 -3.99 1.23 -25.87
N VAL A 164 -5.01 1.82 -26.49
CA VAL A 164 -6.28 1.17 -26.79
C VAL A 164 -6.10 0.20 -27.96
N LEU A 165 -6.75 -0.96 -27.89
CA LEU A 165 -6.77 -2.00 -28.94
C LEU A 165 -8.16 -2.18 -29.54
#